data_AF-A0A924XUQ1-F1
#
_entry.id   AF-A0A924XUQ1-F1
#
_cell.length_a   1.000
_cell.length_b   1.000
_cell.length_c   1.000
_cell.angle_alpha   90.00
_cell.angle_beta   90.00
_cell.angle_gamma   90.00
#
_symmetry.space_group_name_H-M   'P 1'
#
loop_
_entity.id
_entity.type
_entity.pdbx_description
1 polymer ?
#
loop_
_entity_poly.entity_id
_entity_poly.type
_entity_poly.pdbx_seq_one_letter_code
_entity_poly.pdbx_strand_id
1 'polypeptide(L)'
;DINPELGTKDDFRRLVKRAHALGLRVLMDWVPNHTAWDNPMIDMHPDFYVRDDKGQVQQAGPWADVAQLDYGKLGRWNQPLWDRMRDDMALWVREFAVDGFRCDVAGRGGKVPVDFWRWLRPQLDAIRPIFMLGEADDAYLHPAFDMTFSWNLPPVLWDICAGRLPASAIDDVLRKEAREYPPGAIRMRFLDNHDWHGHADWGWGDKPAIDTRGGMPQVAPLMVLCTTLPGKPLVYNGQETSFARANPPLQAEARRHSSVWPFYRRLLQLYQSQPAISGGNFTRLSSECDNKVYAFSRQHGGNRALVAVNLSNQVQTATLRDSFPPGTYKDWFGDRKVTLSAALPWKLAPWEYRVYTQ
;
A
#
# COMPACT_ATOMS: atom_id res chain seq x y z
N ASP A 1 4.06 10.40 24.21
CA ASP A 1 5.54 10.25 24.21
C ASP A 1 5.91 9.05 23.35
N ILE A 2 7.19 8.73 23.17
CA ILE A 2 7.61 7.46 22.56
C ILE A 2 7.48 6.34 23.59
N ASN A 3 6.99 5.17 23.17
CA ASN A 3 6.98 3.98 24.01
C ASN A 3 8.42 3.65 24.45
N PRO A 4 8.72 3.58 25.77
CA PRO A 4 10.07 3.32 26.26
C PRO A 4 10.73 2.06 25.70
N GLU A 5 9.95 1.04 25.33
CA GLU A 5 10.46 -0.19 24.70
C GLU A 5 11.00 0.04 23.28
N LEU A 6 10.51 1.07 22.59
CA LEU A 6 10.97 1.47 21.25
C LEU A 6 12.14 2.47 21.30
N GLY A 7 12.38 3.08 22.45
CA GLY A 7 13.48 4.02 22.70
C GLY A 7 12.99 5.41 23.11
N THR A 8 13.81 6.41 22.81
CA THR A 8 13.62 7.81 23.22
C THR A 8 13.35 8.73 22.03
N LYS A 9 12.90 9.96 22.31
CA LYS A 9 12.78 11.03 21.30
C LYS A 9 14.08 11.28 20.54
N ASP A 10 15.23 11.17 21.21
CA ASP A 10 16.53 11.32 20.55
C ASP A 10 16.87 10.15 19.64
N ASP A 11 16.46 8.92 19.99
CA ASP A 11 16.60 7.76 19.12
C ASP A 11 15.77 7.93 17.84
N PHE A 12 14.54 8.40 17.99
CA PHE A 12 13.67 8.70 16.85
C PHE A 12 14.23 9.82 15.97
N ARG A 13 14.75 10.90 16.57
CA ARG A 13 15.44 11.97 15.84
C ARG A 13 16.63 11.43 15.02
N ARG A 14 17.42 10.52 15.60
CA ARG A 14 18.53 9.87 14.87
C ARG A 14 18.02 8.98 13.73
N LEU A 15 16.92 8.25 13.93
CA LEU A 15 16.28 7.44 12.89
C LEU A 15 15.85 8.30 11.71
N VAL A 16 15.09 9.38 11.96
CA VAL A 16 14.59 10.25 10.88
C VAL A 16 15.75 10.91 10.14
N LYS A 17 16.75 11.44 10.87
CA LYS A 17 17.96 12.02 10.26
C LYS A 17 18.70 11.01 9.39
N ARG A 18 18.83 9.75 9.83
CA ARG A 18 19.49 8.70 9.05
C ARG A 18 18.67 8.31 7.82
N ALA A 19 17.36 8.20 7.94
CA ALA A 19 16.47 7.91 6.82
C ALA A 19 16.58 9.00 5.73
N HIS A 20 16.52 10.27 6.12
CA HIS A 20 16.69 11.40 5.19
C HIS A 20 18.06 11.42 4.52
N ALA A 21 19.14 11.13 5.28
CA ALA A 21 20.48 11.03 4.71
C ALA A 21 20.63 9.87 3.69
N LEU A 22 19.71 8.90 3.71
CA LEU A 22 19.63 7.80 2.73
C LEU A 22 18.63 8.10 1.59
N GLY A 23 18.05 9.30 1.53
CA GLY A 23 17.02 9.67 0.56
C GLY A 23 15.65 9.03 0.82
N LEU A 24 15.44 8.46 2.01
CA LEU A 24 14.17 7.89 2.42
C LEU A 24 13.28 8.96 3.07
N ARG A 25 11.98 8.71 3.02
CA ARG A 25 10.95 9.50 3.71
C ARG A 25 10.38 8.67 4.85
N VAL A 26 9.98 9.31 5.95
CA VAL A 26 9.42 8.66 7.13
C VAL A 26 7.98 9.09 7.30
N LEU A 27 7.05 8.13 7.19
CA LEU A 27 5.66 8.31 7.57
C LEU A 27 5.44 7.71 8.96
N MET A 28 4.73 8.41 9.83
CA MET A 28 4.30 7.88 11.11
C MET A 28 2.88 7.32 11.04
N ASP A 29 2.62 6.24 11.76
CA ASP A 29 1.24 5.82 12.01
C ASP A 29 0.56 6.81 12.96
N TRP A 30 -0.65 7.23 12.61
CA TRP A 30 -1.46 8.15 13.39
C TRP A 30 -2.81 7.49 13.65
N VAL A 31 -3.19 7.39 14.92
CA VAL A 31 -4.42 6.72 15.38
C VAL A 31 -5.41 7.78 15.92
N PRO A 32 -6.12 8.49 15.04
CA PRO A 32 -7.00 9.60 15.41
C PRO A 32 -8.40 9.14 15.85
N ASN A 33 -8.81 7.91 15.50
CA ASN A 33 -10.19 7.48 15.64
C ASN A 33 -10.56 7.19 17.10
N HIS A 34 -9.60 6.70 17.89
CA HIS A 34 -9.82 6.23 19.24
C HIS A 34 -8.52 6.31 20.06
N THR A 35 -8.63 6.10 21.37
CA THR A 35 -7.46 5.93 22.25
C THR A 35 -7.58 4.65 23.05
N ALA A 36 -6.48 4.16 23.62
CA ALA A 36 -6.56 3.18 24.70
C ALA A 36 -7.34 3.72 25.90
N TRP A 37 -7.91 2.83 26.71
CA TRP A 37 -8.68 3.17 27.92
C TRP A 37 -7.86 3.80 29.05
N ASP A 38 -6.54 3.66 29.02
CA ASP A 38 -5.60 4.25 29.99
C ASP A 38 -5.02 5.58 29.50
N ASN A 39 -5.52 6.12 28.38
CA ASN A 39 -5.06 7.41 27.88
C ASN A 39 -5.46 8.53 28.87
N PRO A 40 -4.52 9.37 29.35
CA PRO A 40 -4.82 10.44 30.29
C PRO A 40 -5.90 11.43 29.82
N MET A 41 -6.16 11.53 28.51
CA MET A 41 -7.25 12.35 27.98
C MET A 41 -8.63 11.90 28.46
N ILE A 42 -8.83 10.63 28.85
CA ILE A 42 -10.12 10.15 29.34
C ILE A 42 -10.54 10.90 30.61
N ASP A 43 -9.59 11.12 31.52
CA ASP A 43 -9.83 11.83 32.79
C ASP A 43 -9.68 13.35 32.63
N MET A 44 -8.70 13.80 31.86
CA MET A 44 -8.39 15.23 31.71
C MET A 44 -9.33 15.96 30.74
N HIS A 45 -9.80 15.28 29.70
CA HIS A 45 -10.65 15.81 28.63
C HIS A 45 -11.83 14.86 28.37
N PRO A 46 -12.70 14.64 29.37
CA PRO A 46 -13.86 13.76 29.26
C PRO A 46 -14.82 14.14 28.11
N ASP A 47 -14.77 15.38 27.65
CA ASP A 47 -15.53 15.95 26.53
C ASP A 47 -14.99 15.55 25.14
N PHE A 48 -13.81 14.93 25.07
CA PHE A 48 -13.26 14.45 23.80
C PHE A 48 -13.82 13.09 23.36
N TYR A 49 -14.65 12.46 24.19
CA TYR A 49 -15.11 11.10 24.01
C TYR A 49 -16.62 11.02 23.82
N VAL A 50 -17.04 10.08 22.97
CA VAL A 50 -18.46 9.78 22.78
C VAL A 50 -18.99 9.15 24.07
N ARG A 51 -20.15 9.64 24.54
CA ARG A 51 -20.81 9.12 25.74
C ARG A 51 -22.12 8.42 25.42
N ASP A 52 -22.43 7.37 26.17
CA ASP A 52 -23.73 6.69 26.13
C ASP A 52 -24.79 7.48 26.91
N ASP A 53 -26.03 6.97 26.90
CA ASP A 53 -27.17 7.57 27.60
C ASP A 53 -27.00 7.62 29.12
N LYS A 54 -26.03 6.88 29.67
CA LYS A 54 -25.66 6.87 31.09
C LYS A 54 -24.46 7.79 31.38
N GLY A 55 -24.00 8.53 30.37
CA GLY A 55 -22.85 9.43 30.45
C GLY A 55 -21.50 8.72 30.51
N GLN A 56 -21.42 7.41 30.23
CA GLN A 56 -20.16 6.65 30.23
C GLN A 56 -19.48 6.74 28.86
N VAL A 57 -18.14 6.71 28.84
CA VAL A 57 -17.37 6.70 27.59
C VAL A 57 -17.64 5.40 26.82
N GLN A 58 -17.88 5.53 25.51
CA GLN A 58 -18.17 4.40 24.63
C GLN A 58 -16.88 3.79 24.05
N GLN A 59 -16.92 2.47 23.82
CA GLN A 59 -15.90 1.78 23.05
C GLN A 59 -15.97 2.17 21.56
N ALA A 60 -14.86 2.06 20.83
CA ALA A 60 -14.83 2.35 19.40
C ALA A 60 -15.29 1.15 18.57
N GLY A 61 -16.49 1.23 18.00
CA GLY A 61 -17.01 0.20 17.09
C GLY A 61 -16.96 -1.22 17.68
N PRO A 62 -16.39 -2.21 16.97
CA PRO A 62 -16.25 -3.57 17.46
C PRO A 62 -15.06 -3.79 18.42
N TRP A 63 -14.22 -2.78 18.65
CA TRP A 63 -12.98 -2.90 19.43
C TRP A 63 -13.24 -2.54 20.89
N ALA A 64 -13.27 -3.55 21.76
CA ALA A 64 -13.59 -3.39 23.18
C ALA A 64 -12.43 -2.77 24.00
N ASP A 65 -11.21 -2.77 23.46
CA ASP A 65 -9.98 -2.32 24.09
C ASP A 65 -9.65 -0.83 23.88
N VAL A 66 -10.50 -0.11 23.12
CA VAL A 66 -10.28 1.29 22.80
C VAL A 66 -11.54 2.15 22.97
N ALA A 67 -11.34 3.39 23.41
CA ALA A 67 -12.36 4.40 23.68
C ALA A 67 -12.58 5.32 22.48
N GLN A 68 -13.83 5.59 22.14
CA GLN A 68 -14.23 6.35 20.94
C GLN A 68 -14.11 7.86 21.13
N LEU A 69 -13.29 8.50 20.30
CA LEU A 69 -13.21 9.96 20.24
C LEU A 69 -14.41 10.57 19.53
N ASP A 70 -14.89 11.72 20.01
CA ASP A 70 -16.00 12.48 19.47
C ASP A 70 -15.52 13.71 18.68
N TYR A 71 -15.42 13.57 17.36
CA TYR A 71 -15.06 14.67 16.47
C TYR A 71 -16.20 15.68 16.26
N GLY A 72 -17.39 15.42 16.81
CA GLY A 72 -18.60 16.17 16.57
C GLY A 72 -19.23 15.86 15.21
N LYS A 73 -20.12 16.74 14.76
CA LYS A 73 -20.84 16.62 13.49
C LYS A 73 -20.88 17.95 12.76
N LEU A 74 -21.24 17.93 11.48
CA LEU A 74 -21.28 19.13 10.64
C LEU A 74 -22.03 20.28 11.31
N GLY A 75 -21.36 21.42 11.44
CA GLY A 75 -21.87 22.63 12.10
C GLY A 75 -21.72 22.66 13.63
N ARG A 76 -21.28 21.57 14.25
CA ARG A 76 -21.00 21.43 15.69
C ARG A 76 -19.83 20.47 15.90
N TRP A 77 -18.65 20.85 15.40
CA TRP A 77 -17.43 20.08 15.58
C TRP A 77 -16.90 20.22 17.00
N ASN A 78 -16.23 19.17 17.49
CA ASN A 78 -15.48 19.24 18.75
C ASN A 78 -14.15 19.95 18.50
N GLN A 79 -14.19 21.29 18.41
CA GLN A 79 -13.03 22.10 18.06
C GLN A 79 -11.83 21.89 19.01
N PRO A 80 -12.01 21.79 20.34
CA PRO A 80 -10.92 21.45 21.24
C PRO A 80 -10.19 20.13 20.90
N LEU A 81 -10.92 19.08 20.53
CA LEU A 81 -10.31 17.84 20.06
C LEU A 81 -9.55 18.03 18.74
N TRP A 82 -10.13 18.77 17.78
CA TRP A 82 -9.48 19.06 16.50
C TRP A 82 -8.16 19.81 16.71
N ASP A 83 -8.15 20.82 17.57
CA ASP A 83 -6.96 21.59 17.93
C ASP A 83 -5.91 20.70 18.61
N ARG A 84 -6.33 19.83 19.52
CA ARG A 84 -5.43 18.87 20.17
C ARG A 84 -4.76 17.94 19.14
N MET A 85 -5.54 17.37 18.22
CA MET A 85 -5.00 16.48 17.18
C MET A 85 -4.03 17.21 16.24
N ARG A 86 -4.37 18.45 15.85
CA ARG A 86 -3.47 19.30 15.08
C ARG A 86 -2.15 19.51 15.80
N ASP A 87 -2.20 19.90 17.07
CA ASP A 87 -1.02 20.28 17.83
C ASP A 87 -0.09 19.07 18.04
N ASP A 88 -0.65 17.90 18.33
CA ASP A 88 0.11 16.66 18.48
C ASP A 88 0.76 16.23 17.15
N MET A 89 0.04 16.27 16.02
CA MET A 89 0.63 15.97 14.71
C MET A 89 1.69 17.02 14.31
N ALA A 90 1.42 18.30 14.56
CA ALA A 90 2.34 19.40 14.27
C ALA A 90 3.63 19.32 15.09
N LEU A 91 3.60 18.75 16.29
CA LEU A 91 4.79 18.47 17.09
C LEU A 91 5.73 17.50 16.34
N TRP A 92 5.19 16.40 15.81
CA TRP A 92 6.00 15.41 15.08
C TRP A 92 6.63 15.97 13.81
N VAL A 93 5.88 16.80 13.08
CA VAL A 93 6.41 17.47 11.87
C VAL A 93 7.50 18.49 12.25
N ARG A 94 7.26 19.35 13.26
CA ARG A 94 8.21 20.40 13.66
C ARG A 94 9.48 19.87 14.32
N GLU A 95 9.34 18.97 15.30
CA GLU A 95 10.45 18.58 16.17
C GLU A 95 11.31 17.44 15.60
N PHE A 96 10.71 16.60 14.75
CA PHE A 96 11.34 15.39 14.23
C PHE A 96 11.40 15.34 12.70
N ALA A 97 10.86 16.34 12.00
CA ALA A 97 10.85 16.41 10.55
C ALA A 97 10.21 15.19 9.88
N VAL A 98 9.15 14.63 10.47
CA VAL A 98 8.34 13.56 9.85
C VAL A 98 7.81 14.02 8.48
N ASP A 99 7.80 13.13 7.48
CA ASP A 99 7.41 13.43 6.09
C ASP A 99 5.92 13.28 5.84
N GLY A 100 5.17 12.78 6.82
CA GLY A 100 3.74 12.62 6.73
C GLY A 100 3.23 11.48 7.60
N PHE A 101 2.00 11.06 7.33
CA PHE A 101 1.28 10.13 8.22
C PHE A 101 0.54 9.05 7.44
N ARG A 102 0.55 7.82 7.97
CA ARG A 102 -0.47 6.80 7.69
C ARG A 102 -1.55 6.97 8.75
N CYS A 103 -2.78 7.25 8.35
CA CYS A 103 -3.87 7.50 9.28
C CYS A 103 -4.75 6.26 9.40
N ASP A 104 -4.74 5.68 10.59
CA ASP A 104 -5.54 4.52 10.99
C ASP A 104 -7.04 4.81 10.93
N VAL A 105 -7.80 3.85 10.40
CA VAL A 105 -9.26 3.86 10.29
C VAL A 105 -9.77 5.21 9.76
N ALA A 106 -9.08 5.76 8.75
CA ALA A 106 -9.36 7.09 8.20
C ALA A 106 -10.67 7.16 7.38
N GLY A 107 -11.16 6.01 6.92
CA GLY A 107 -12.33 5.88 6.05
C GLY A 107 -13.66 5.71 6.80
N ARG A 108 -14.66 5.16 6.11
CA ARG A 108 -16.04 5.03 6.66
C ARG A 108 -16.16 4.12 7.88
N GLY A 109 -15.15 3.30 8.16
CA GLY A 109 -15.09 2.47 9.37
C GLY A 109 -14.82 3.28 10.64
N GLY A 110 -14.35 4.53 10.52
CA GLY A 110 -14.02 5.41 11.64
C GLY A 110 -15.04 6.52 11.88
N LYS A 111 -14.80 7.29 12.94
CA LYS A 111 -15.55 8.49 13.30
C LYS A 111 -14.82 9.79 12.95
N VAL A 112 -13.70 9.71 12.23
CA VAL A 112 -12.95 10.90 11.82
C VAL A 112 -13.53 11.47 10.52
N PRO A 113 -14.17 12.65 10.53
CA PRO A 113 -14.79 13.21 9.34
C PRO A 113 -13.75 13.69 8.34
N VAL A 114 -14.06 13.61 7.03
CA VAL A 114 -13.18 14.20 5.98
C VAL A 114 -12.95 15.69 6.18
N ASP A 115 -13.91 16.41 6.77
CA ASP A 115 -13.81 17.82 7.10
C ASP A 115 -12.65 18.11 8.07
N PHE A 116 -12.39 17.23 9.04
CA PHE A 116 -11.24 17.34 9.93
C PHE A 116 -9.94 17.28 9.12
N TRP A 117 -9.82 16.29 8.22
CA TRP A 117 -8.63 16.13 7.39
C TRP A 117 -8.39 17.31 6.45
N ARG A 118 -9.46 17.84 5.84
CA ARG A 118 -9.40 19.03 4.97
C ARG A 118 -9.02 20.30 5.74
N TRP A 119 -9.47 20.42 6.99
CA TRP A 119 -9.08 21.51 7.88
C TRP A 119 -7.63 21.37 8.36
N LEU A 120 -7.21 20.16 8.71
CA LEU A 120 -5.88 19.85 9.25
C LEU A 120 -4.76 20.00 8.20
N ARG A 121 -4.97 19.46 6.99
CA ARG A 121 -3.91 19.31 5.97
C ARG A 121 -3.16 20.62 5.66
N PRO A 122 -3.83 21.76 5.38
CA PRO A 122 -3.13 23.02 5.10
C PRO A 122 -2.27 23.52 6.27
N GLN A 123 -2.67 23.23 7.50
CA GLN A 123 -1.94 23.65 8.71
C GLN A 123 -0.65 22.86 8.90
N LEU A 124 -0.66 21.56 8.59
CA LEU A 124 0.55 20.75 8.59
C LEU A 124 1.47 21.11 7.43
N ASP A 125 0.92 21.31 6.23
CA ASP A 125 1.69 21.72 5.04
C ASP A 125 2.38 23.09 5.23
N ALA A 126 1.80 24.00 6.01
CA ALA A 126 2.39 25.28 6.37
C ALA A 126 3.66 25.15 7.23
N ILE A 127 3.81 24.04 7.97
CA ILE A 127 5.06 23.70 8.66
C ILE A 127 6.05 23.12 7.66
N ARG A 128 5.60 22.11 6.92
CA ARG A 128 6.37 21.44 5.86
C ARG A 128 5.40 20.64 4.99
N PRO A 129 5.60 20.55 3.66
CA PRO A 129 4.81 19.64 2.83
C PRO A 129 4.85 18.21 3.38
N ILE A 130 3.67 17.67 3.66
CA ILE A 130 3.50 16.31 4.18
C ILE A 130 2.82 15.40 3.17
N PHE A 131 3.05 14.10 3.32
CA PHE A 131 2.37 13.05 2.56
C PHE A 131 1.35 12.32 3.44
N MET A 132 0.09 12.32 3.02
CA MET A 132 -1.01 11.72 3.77
C MET A 132 -1.45 10.40 3.12
N LEU A 133 -1.33 9.31 3.86
CA LEU A 133 -1.79 7.97 3.51
C LEU A 133 -2.99 7.57 4.37
N GLY A 134 -4.17 7.37 3.78
CA GLY A 134 -5.35 6.91 4.49
C GLY A 134 -5.43 5.39 4.51
N GLU A 135 -5.55 4.79 5.69
CA GLU A 135 -5.90 3.37 5.83
C GLU A 135 -7.38 3.14 5.50
N ALA A 136 -7.70 3.23 4.23
CA ALA A 136 -9.06 3.10 3.72
C ALA A 136 -9.07 2.85 2.21
N ASP A 137 -10.21 2.39 1.70
CA ASP A 137 -10.49 2.20 0.28
C ASP A 137 -11.50 3.24 -0.25
N ASP A 138 -11.56 4.41 0.41
CA ASP A 138 -12.59 5.41 0.19
C ASP A 138 -12.09 6.57 -0.68
N ALA A 139 -12.66 6.72 -1.89
CA ALA A 139 -12.28 7.78 -2.82
C ALA A 139 -12.50 9.21 -2.28
N TYR A 140 -13.48 9.42 -1.39
CA TYR A 140 -13.79 10.75 -0.85
C TYR A 140 -12.70 11.33 0.05
N LEU A 141 -11.68 10.54 0.43
CA LEU A 141 -10.55 11.00 1.24
C LEU A 141 -9.50 11.80 0.46
N HIS A 142 -9.45 11.63 -0.87
CA HIS A 142 -8.43 12.27 -1.73
C HIS A 142 -8.40 13.81 -1.76
N PRO A 143 -9.43 14.56 -1.31
CA PRO A 143 -9.26 15.99 -1.05
C PRO A 143 -8.24 16.34 0.05
N ALA A 144 -7.91 15.40 0.94
CA ALA A 144 -6.94 15.61 2.03
C ALA A 144 -5.79 14.59 2.04
N PHE A 145 -5.98 13.42 1.41
CA PHE A 145 -5.01 12.34 1.33
C PHE A 145 -4.39 12.21 -0.06
N ASP A 146 -3.08 12.02 -0.13
CA ASP A 146 -2.37 11.78 -1.38
C ASP A 146 -2.53 10.33 -1.84
N MET A 147 -2.60 9.41 -0.87
CA MET A 147 -2.67 7.98 -1.13
C MET A 147 -3.65 7.27 -0.19
N THR A 148 -4.23 6.17 -0.67
CA THR A 148 -5.13 5.29 0.08
C THR A 148 -4.81 3.84 -0.22
N PHE A 149 -5.11 2.93 0.71
CA PHE A 149 -4.91 1.50 0.53
C PHE A 149 -5.82 0.94 -0.57
N SER A 150 -5.28 0.02 -1.37
CA SER A 150 -6.04 -0.78 -2.33
C SER A 150 -6.59 -2.07 -1.72
N TRP A 151 -7.44 -1.97 -0.70
CA TRP A 151 -8.03 -3.14 -0.05
C TRP A 151 -8.86 -4.01 -1.02
N ASN A 152 -9.42 -3.42 -2.07
CA ASN A 152 -10.13 -4.12 -3.16
C ASN A 152 -9.29 -5.09 -4.00
N LEU A 153 -7.96 -4.93 -4.12
CA LEU A 153 -7.14 -5.70 -5.07
C LEU A 153 -6.65 -7.05 -4.50
N PRO A 154 -6.08 -7.16 -3.30
CA PRO A 154 -5.54 -8.42 -2.78
C PRO A 154 -6.55 -9.57 -2.79
N PRO A 155 -7.83 -9.41 -2.36
CA PRO A 155 -8.80 -10.50 -2.39
C PRO A 155 -9.03 -11.05 -3.80
N VAL A 156 -9.06 -10.18 -4.82
CA VAL A 156 -9.18 -10.58 -6.22
C VAL A 156 -7.95 -11.38 -6.66
N LEU A 157 -6.75 -10.94 -6.29
CA LEU A 157 -5.51 -11.67 -6.60
C LEU A 157 -5.48 -13.05 -5.91
N TRP A 158 -5.93 -13.14 -4.65
CA TRP A 158 -6.02 -14.40 -3.92
C TRP A 158 -7.02 -15.37 -4.55
N ASP A 159 -8.19 -14.86 -4.97
CA ASP A 159 -9.19 -15.66 -5.68
C ASP A 159 -8.71 -16.13 -7.05
N ILE A 160 -7.94 -15.32 -7.78
CA ILE A 160 -7.28 -15.75 -9.02
C ILE A 160 -6.29 -16.88 -8.72
N CYS A 161 -5.47 -16.73 -7.69
CA CYS A 161 -4.52 -17.77 -7.29
C CYS A 161 -5.18 -19.08 -6.85
N ALA A 162 -6.34 -18.99 -6.22
CA ALA A 162 -7.16 -20.15 -5.87
C ALA A 162 -7.97 -20.71 -7.05
N GLY A 163 -7.88 -20.10 -8.24
CA GLY A 163 -8.62 -20.51 -9.42
C GLY A 163 -10.12 -20.19 -9.38
N ARG A 164 -10.56 -19.38 -8.42
CA ARG A 164 -11.97 -18.93 -8.26
C ARG A 164 -12.33 -17.80 -9.20
N LEU A 165 -11.37 -16.96 -9.58
CA LEU A 165 -11.56 -15.86 -10.54
C LEU A 165 -10.60 -15.97 -11.74
N PRO A 166 -11.00 -15.47 -12.92
CA PRO A 166 -10.09 -15.33 -14.06
C PRO A 166 -9.10 -14.17 -13.86
N ALA A 167 -7.95 -14.23 -14.53
CA ALA A 167 -6.96 -13.16 -14.52
C ALA A 167 -7.54 -11.79 -14.93
N SER A 168 -8.51 -11.77 -15.84
CA SER A 168 -9.24 -10.57 -16.26
C SER A 168 -10.06 -9.89 -15.15
N ALA A 169 -10.30 -10.52 -13.99
CA ALA A 169 -11.00 -9.89 -12.87
C ALA A 169 -10.26 -8.66 -12.31
N ILE A 170 -8.95 -8.53 -12.58
CA ILE A 170 -8.18 -7.31 -12.27
C ILE A 170 -8.77 -6.08 -13.00
N ASP A 171 -9.34 -6.26 -14.19
CA ASP A 171 -9.92 -5.17 -14.97
C ASP A 171 -11.13 -4.54 -14.26
N ASP A 172 -11.88 -5.31 -13.47
CA ASP A 172 -13.01 -4.78 -12.69
C ASP A 172 -12.55 -3.85 -11.56
N VAL A 173 -11.45 -4.22 -10.89
CA VAL A 173 -10.82 -3.39 -9.86
C VAL A 173 -10.35 -2.07 -10.47
N LEU A 174 -9.58 -2.13 -11.56
CA LEU A 174 -9.04 -0.92 -12.19
C LEU A 174 -10.13 -0.04 -12.80
N ARG A 175 -11.18 -0.63 -13.41
CA ARG A 175 -12.33 0.14 -13.93
C ARG A 175 -13.14 0.78 -12.82
N LYS A 176 -13.31 0.12 -11.68
CA LYS A 176 -13.96 0.71 -10.51
C LYS A 176 -13.15 1.92 -10.02
N GLU A 177 -11.85 1.75 -9.84
CA GLU A 177 -10.98 2.82 -9.39
C GLU A 177 -10.95 4.02 -10.33
N ALA A 178 -10.85 3.78 -11.65
CA ALA A 178 -10.87 4.84 -12.66
C ALA A 178 -12.20 5.63 -12.69
N ARG A 179 -13.30 5.02 -12.23
CA ARG A 179 -14.63 5.67 -12.14
C ARG A 179 -14.81 6.45 -10.85
N GLU A 180 -14.30 5.94 -9.74
CA GLU A 180 -14.59 6.46 -8.40
C GLU A 180 -13.55 7.46 -7.89
N TYR A 181 -12.29 7.32 -8.30
CA TYR A 181 -11.18 8.11 -7.76
C TYR A 181 -10.87 9.33 -8.63
N PRO A 182 -10.58 10.49 -8.01
CA PRO A 182 -10.23 11.69 -8.76
C PRO A 182 -8.85 11.55 -9.45
N PRO A 183 -8.58 12.31 -10.53
CA PRO A 183 -7.26 12.36 -11.14
C PRO A 183 -6.17 12.71 -10.11
N GLY A 184 -5.04 12.00 -10.17
CA GLY A 184 -3.93 12.17 -9.22
C GLY A 184 -4.05 11.36 -7.94
N ALA A 185 -5.20 10.76 -7.65
CA ALA A 185 -5.37 9.85 -6.52
C ALA A 185 -4.42 8.65 -6.60
N ILE A 186 -3.60 8.46 -5.56
CA ILE A 186 -2.66 7.35 -5.51
C ILE A 186 -3.29 6.17 -4.77
N ARG A 187 -3.18 4.99 -5.38
CA ARG A 187 -3.59 3.71 -4.79
C ARG A 187 -2.36 2.94 -4.34
N MET A 188 -2.30 2.56 -3.07
CA MET A 188 -1.23 1.72 -2.56
C MET A 188 -1.52 0.27 -2.89
N ARG A 189 -0.68 -0.34 -3.72
CA ARG A 189 -0.78 -1.73 -4.16
C ARG A 189 0.05 -2.62 -3.24
N PHE A 190 -0.56 -3.64 -2.66
CA PHE A 190 0.11 -4.54 -1.73
C PHE A 190 -0.45 -5.96 -1.90
N LEU A 191 0.27 -6.94 -1.35
CA LEU A 191 -0.24 -8.30 -1.17
C LEU A 191 -0.55 -8.62 0.29
N ASP A 192 0.15 -7.93 1.19
CA ASP A 192 0.15 -8.23 2.60
C ASP A 192 0.46 -6.98 3.42
N ASN A 193 0.03 -6.97 4.68
CA ASN A 193 0.30 -5.96 5.69
C ASN A 193 0.04 -6.55 7.09
N HIS A 194 0.09 -5.72 8.13
CA HIS A 194 -0.09 -6.18 9.51
C HIS A 194 -1.51 -6.66 9.83
N ASP A 195 -2.54 -6.21 9.11
CA ASP A 195 -3.95 -6.56 9.34
C ASP A 195 -4.36 -7.86 8.65
N TRP A 196 -3.78 -8.14 7.47
CA TRP A 196 -4.13 -9.27 6.61
C TRP A 196 -3.06 -10.35 6.57
N HIS A 197 -2.07 -10.25 7.45
CA HIS A 197 -1.02 -11.23 7.58
C HIS A 197 -1.60 -12.63 7.79
N GLY A 198 -1.36 -13.53 6.83
CA GLY A 198 -1.62 -14.97 6.99
C GLY A 198 -0.75 -15.62 8.08
N HIS A 199 0.13 -14.84 8.72
CA HIS A 199 1.11 -15.26 9.72
C HIS A 199 1.11 -14.35 10.96
N ALA A 200 0.09 -13.52 11.17
CA ALA A 200 -0.02 -12.77 12.41
C ALA A 200 -0.14 -13.76 13.58
N ASP A 201 0.70 -13.60 14.61
CA ASP A 201 0.57 -14.30 15.90
C ASP A 201 -0.77 -13.97 16.60
N TRP A 202 -1.50 -12.97 16.10
CA TRP A 202 -2.84 -12.59 16.51
C TRP A 202 -3.84 -13.31 15.61
N GLY A 203 -4.74 -14.12 16.20
CA GLY A 203 -5.69 -15.05 15.56
C GLY A 203 -6.74 -14.46 14.59
N TRP A 204 -6.39 -13.47 13.78
CA TRP A 204 -7.14 -12.96 12.64
C TRP A 204 -6.92 -13.79 11.35
N GLY A 205 -6.11 -14.84 11.44
CA GLY A 205 -5.58 -15.67 10.35
C GLY A 205 -6.54 -16.65 9.65
N ASP A 206 -7.86 -16.42 9.69
CA ASP A 206 -8.83 -17.24 8.92
C ASP A 206 -9.07 -16.72 7.50
N LYS A 207 -8.47 -15.57 7.13
CA LYS A 207 -8.54 -15.08 5.75
C LYS A 207 -7.55 -15.84 4.87
N PRO A 208 -7.92 -16.22 3.64
CA PRO A 208 -7.04 -16.89 2.69
C PRO A 208 -6.03 -15.89 2.10
N ALA A 209 -5.21 -15.26 2.94
CA ALA A 209 -4.00 -14.59 2.49
C ALA A 209 -3.09 -15.66 1.88
N ILE A 210 -2.49 -15.36 0.72
CA ILE A 210 -1.51 -16.26 0.11
C ILE A 210 -0.39 -16.46 1.13
N ASP A 211 -0.10 -17.72 1.50
CA ASP A 211 1.07 -18.03 2.32
C ASP A 211 2.30 -17.56 1.55
N THR A 212 2.93 -16.53 2.08
CA THR A 212 4.09 -15.88 1.47
C THR A 212 5.40 -16.51 1.95
N ARG A 213 5.35 -17.43 2.92
CA ARG A 213 6.53 -18.19 3.39
C ARG A 213 6.95 -19.21 2.33
N GLY A 214 8.25 -19.51 2.33
CA GLY A 214 8.82 -20.50 1.40
C GLY A 214 8.89 -20.06 -0.07
N GLY A 215 8.54 -18.81 -0.39
CA GLY A 215 8.69 -18.28 -1.75
C GLY A 215 7.74 -18.95 -2.76
N MET A 216 6.47 -19.13 -2.37
CA MET A 216 5.45 -19.71 -3.25
C MET A 216 5.52 -19.11 -4.67
N PRO A 217 5.39 -19.94 -5.74
CA PRO A 217 5.51 -19.49 -7.12
C PRO A 217 4.62 -18.28 -7.48
N GLN A 218 3.50 -18.09 -6.77
CA GLN A 218 2.55 -16.99 -6.94
C GLN A 218 3.06 -15.64 -6.43
N VAL A 219 3.93 -15.58 -5.44
CA VAL A 219 4.27 -14.31 -4.76
C VAL A 219 5.01 -13.36 -5.70
N ALA A 220 6.00 -13.86 -6.43
CA ALA A 220 6.78 -13.05 -7.37
C ALA A 220 5.93 -12.42 -8.49
N PRO A 221 5.12 -13.17 -9.27
CA PRO A 221 4.27 -12.58 -10.29
C PRO A 221 3.23 -11.60 -9.73
N LEU A 222 2.69 -11.84 -8.53
CA LEU A 222 1.78 -10.90 -7.89
C LEU A 222 2.47 -9.62 -7.44
N MET A 223 3.69 -9.70 -6.90
CA MET A 223 4.47 -8.50 -6.57
C MET A 223 4.89 -7.71 -7.82
N VAL A 224 5.11 -8.40 -8.95
CA VAL A 224 5.26 -7.73 -10.25
C VAL A 224 3.99 -6.94 -10.58
N LEU A 225 2.80 -7.52 -10.44
CA LEU A 225 1.55 -6.77 -10.65
C LEU A 225 1.41 -5.58 -9.69
N CYS A 226 1.62 -5.75 -8.38
CA CYS A 226 1.55 -4.64 -7.42
C CYS A 226 2.54 -3.50 -7.74
N THR A 227 3.70 -3.83 -8.31
CA THR A 227 4.73 -2.86 -8.67
C THR A 227 4.45 -2.17 -10.02
N THR A 228 3.77 -2.85 -10.94
CA THR A 228 3.66 -2.41 -12.33
C THR A 228 2.25 -1.99 -12.76
N LEU A 229 1.22 -2.23 -11.94
CA LEU A 229 -0.09 -1.59 -12.08
C LEU A 229 -0.04 -0.10 -11.67
N PRO A 230 -1.00 0.74 -12.10
CA PRO A 230 -1.12 2.12 -11.63
C PRO A 230 -1.21 2.18 -10.10
N GLY A 231 -0.35 2.99 -9.48
CA GLY A 231 -0.28 3.16 -8.02
C GLY A 231 1.15 3.14 -7.49
N LYS A 232 1.28 2.90 -6.18
CA LYS A 232 2.57 2.74 -5.49
C LYS A 232 2.63 1.39 -4.78
N PRO A 233 3.68 0.59 -4.95
CA PRO A 233 3.81 -0.68 -4.25
C PRO A 233 4.14 -0.47 -2.77
N LEU A 234 3.57 -1.32 -1.92
CA LEU A 234 4.05 -1.59 -0.56
C LEU A 234 4.80 -2.92 -0.56
N VAL A 235 5.98 -2.93 0.05
CA VAL A 235 6.65 -4.15 0.50
C VAL A 235 6.53 -4.15 2.01
N TYR A 236 5.76 -5.08 2.56
CA TYR A 236 5.62 -5.26 4.00
C TYR A 236 6.86 -5.96 4.56
N ASN A 237 7.32 -5.54 5.74
CA ASN A 237 8.61 -5.99 6.26
C ASN A 237 8.62 -7.52 6.40
N GLY A 238 9.70 -8.15 5.95
CA GLY A 238 9.83 -9.60 5.97
C GLY A 238 9.48 -10.26 4.64
N GLN A 239 8.59 -9.69 3.81
CA GLN A 239 8.26 -10.22 2.48
C GLN A 239 9.50 -10.46 1.62
N GLU A 240 10.46 -9.54 1.72
CA GLU A 240 11.71 -9.57 0.97
C GLU A 240 12.73 -10.60 1.48
N THR A 241 12.36 -11.33 2.54
CA THR A 241 13.11 -12.43 3.13
C THR A 241 12.25 -13.69 3.34
N SER A 242 11.08 -13.77 2.71
CA SER A 242 10.09 -14.84 2.93
C SER A 242 9.70 -15.01 4.40
N PHE A 243 9.60 -13.90 5.13
CA PHE A 243 9.21 -13.82 6.54
C PHE A 243 10.09 -14.64 7.49
N ALA A 244 11.36 -14.81 7.15
CA ALA A 244 12.24 -15.67 7.91
C ALA A 244 12.36 -15.25 9.39
N ARG A 245 12.29 -13.95 9.75
CA ARG A 245 12.42 -13.42 11.13
C ARG A 245 11.77 -12.05 11.33
N ALA A 246 11.27 -11.77 12.54
CA ALA A 246 10.51 -10.56 12.87
C ALA A 246 11.34 -9.33 13.29
N ASN A 247 12.46 -9.49 14.03
CA ASN A 247 13.19 -8.32 14.58
C ASN A 247 14.28 -7.76 13.62
N PRO A 248 14.63 -6.45 13.70
CA PRO A 248 15.50 -5.81 12.71
C PRO A 248 16.93 -6.39 12.55
N PRO A 249 17.68 -6.73 13.62
CA PRO A 249 19.02 -7.32 13.47
C PRO A 249 18.98 -8.68 12.78
N LEU A 250 17.97 -9.49 13.10
CA LEU A 250 17.80 -10.81 12.49
C LEU A 250 17.30 -10.72 11.04
N GLN A 251 16.53 -9.69 10.68
CA GLN A 251 16.18 -9.41 9.29
C GLN A 251 17.41 -9.05 8.45
N ALA A 252 18.34 -8.24 8.99
CA ALA A 252 19.56 -7.88 8.26
C ALA A 252 20.41 -9.13 7.91
N GLU A 253 20.49 -10.09 8.82
CA GLU A 253 21.15 -11.37 8.56
C GLU A 253 20.35 -12.24 7.59
N ALA A 254 19.02 -12.33 7.76
CA ALA A 254 18.15 -13.11 6.87
C ALA A 254 18.26 -12.67 5.40
N ARG A 255 18.46 -11.37 5.13
CA ARG A 255 18.67 -10.85 3.76
C ARG A 255 19.88 -11.45 3.06
N ARG A 256 20.95 -11.79 3.79
CA ARG A 256 22.17 -12.36 3.20
C ARG A 256 21.95 -13.75 2.61
N HIS A 257 21.00 -14.50 3.16
CA HIS A 257 20.71 -15.89 2.80
C HIS A 257 19.38 -16.05 2.06
N SER A 258 18.65 -14.96 1.84
CA SER A 258 17.33 -15.01 1.20
C SER A 258 17.43 -15.20 -0.31
N SER A 259 16.79 -16.26 -0.82
CA SER A 259 16.65 -16.53 -2.24
C SER A 259 15.75 -15.53 -2.97
N VAL A 260 14.84 -14.84 -2.27
CA VAL A 260 13.91 -13.87 -2.85
C VAL A 260 14.43 -12.43 -2.80
N TRP A 261 15.43 -12.15 -1.97
CA TRP A 261 16.00 -10.79 -1.85
C TRP A 261 16.52 -10.21 -3.18
N PRO A 262 17.25 -10.94 -4.04
CA PRO A 262 17.67 -10.44 -5.34
C PRO A 262 16.49 -10.04 -6.25
N PHE A 263 15.37 -10.79 -6.18
CA PHE A 263 14.16 -10.47 -6.93
C PHE A 263 13.55 -9.14 -6.46
N TYR A 264 13.34 -8.94 -5.16
CA TYR A 264 12.79 -7.69 -4.63
C TYR A 264 13.69 -6.49 -4.92
N ARG A 265 15.02 -6.65 -4.86
CA ARG A 265 15.95 -5.60 -5.27
C ARG A 265 15.74 -5.18 -6.72
N ARG A 266 15.66 -6.14 -7.65
CA ARG A 266 15.41 -5.85 -9.08
C ARG A 266 14.03 -5.26 -9.31
N LEU A 267 13.02 -5.72 -8.56
CA LEU A 267 11.64 -5.21 -8.63
C LEU A 267 11.56 -3.74 -8.19
N LEU A 268 12.21 -3.36 -7.09
CA LEU A 268 12.22 -1.96 -6.63
C LEU A 268 13.09 -1.07 -7.52
N GLN A 269 14.19 -1.60 -8.08
CA GLN A 269 14.98 -0.90 -9.11
C GLN A 269 14.15 -0.64 -10.38
N LEU A 270 13.28 -1.57 -10.79
CA LEU A 270 12.34 -1.36 -11.90
C LEU A 270 11.48 -0.14 -11.62
N TYR A 271 10.83 -0.10 -10.46
CA TYR A 271 9.94 0.98 -10.07
C TYR A 271 10.66 2.33 -10.02
N GLN A 272 11.86 2.36 -9.42
CA GLN A 272 12.63 3.60 -9.26
C GLN A 272 13.21 4.14 -10.56
N SER A 273 13.63 3.27 -11.47
CA SER A 273 14.38 3.67 -12.67
C SER A 273 13.53 3.81 -13.94
N GLN A 274 12.32 3.27 -13.97
CA GLN A 274 11.48 3.26 -15.17
C GLN A 274 10.29 4.22 -15.05
N PRO A 275 10.32 5.39 -15.70
CA PRO A 275 9.21 6.37 -15.65
C PRO A 275 7.87 5.78 -16.11
N ALA A 276 7.89 4.86 -17.08
CA ALA A 276 6.70 4.14 -17.52
C ALA A 276 6.02 3.41 -16.36
N ILE A 277 6.80 2.78 -15.47
CA ILE A 277 6.26 2.00 -14.34
C ILE A 277 5.79 2.91 -13.21
N SER A 278 6.60 3.90 -12.80
CA SER A 278 6.29 4.73 -11.62
C SER A 278 5.19 5.76 -11.85
N GLY A 279 4.99 6.23 -13.08
CA GLY A 279 4.01 7.29 -13.40
C GLY A 279 3.45 7.25 -14.82
N GLY A 280 3.64 6.16 -15.56
CA GLY A 280 3.13 6.05 -16.92
C GLY A 280 1.65 5.71 -17.01
N ASN A 281 1.04 6.09 -18.12
CA ASN A 281 -0.32 5.69 -18.48
C ASN A 281 -0.40 4.16 -18.58
N PHE A 282 -1.58 3.62 -18.29
CA PHE A 282 -1.84 2.18 -18.37
C PHE A 282 -2.74 1.85 -19.55
N THR A 283 -2.43 0.76 -20.24
CA THR A 283 -3.25 0.24 -21.33
C THR A 283 -3.29 -1.28 -21.23
N ARG A 284 -4.48 -1.82 -20.95
CA ARG A 284 -4.75 -3.27 -20.96
C ARG A 284 -4.50 -3.82 -22.37
N LEU A 285 -3.85 -4.97 -22.48
CA LEU A 285 -3.57 -5.68 -23.74
C LEU A 285 -4.21 -7.06 -23.72
N SER A 286 -5.38 -7.19 -24.31
CA SER A 286 -6.13 -8.44 -24.40
C SER A 286 -5.39 -9.51 -25.20
N SER A 287 -5.68 -10.75 -24.85
CA SER A 287 -5.08 -11.95 -25.41
C SER A 287 -6.13 -13.05 -25.62
N GLU A 288 -5.73 -14.14 -26.24
CA GLU A 288 -6.56 -15.34 -26.35
C GLU A 288 -6.74 -16.07 -25.01
N CYS A 289 -5.92 -15.76 -24.01
CA CYS A 289 -5.90 -16.43 -22.71
C CYS A 289 -6.12 -15.46 -21.53
N ASP A 290 -6.97 -14.44 -21.70
CA ASP A 290 -7.25 -13.43 -20.67
C ASP A 290 -7.81 -14.00 -19.36
N ASN A 291 -8.27 -15.25 -19.36
CA ASN A 291 -8.67 -15.98 -18.16
C ASN A 291 -7.48 -16.42 -17.29
N LYS A 292 -6.27 -16.52 -17.84
CA LYS A 292 -5.06 -17.01 -17.15
C LYS A 292 -3.85 -16.08 -17.29
N VAL A 293 -3.76 -15.30 -18.36
CA VAL A 293 -2.66 -14.35 -18.61
C VAL A 293 -3.19 -12.94 -18.51
N TYR A 294 -2.56 -12.13 -17.66
CA TYR A 294 -2.82 -10.70 -17.56
C TYR A 294 -1.68 -9.93 -18.22
N ALA A 295 -1.99 -9.14 -19.26
CA ALA A 295 -1.00 -8.37 -20.00
C ALA A 295 -1.42 -6.91 -20.17
N PHE A 296 -0.46 -6.00 -20.09
CA PHE A 296 -0.69 -4.58 -20.25
C PHE A 296 0.61 -3.85 -20.61
N SER A 297 0.46 -2.63 -21.12
CA SER A 297 1.57 -1.71 -21.31
C SER A 297 1.49 -0.54 -20.36
N ARG A 298 2.68 0.02 -20.07
CA ARG A 298 2.84 1.30 -19.39
C ARG A 298 3.65 2.25 -20.25
N GLN A 299 3.29 3.53 -20.28
CA GLN A 299 4.02 4.51 -21.08
C GLN A 299 4.13 5.88 -20.41
N HIS A 300 5.34 6.45 -20.41
CA HIS A 300 5.59 7.81 -19.96
C HIS A 300 6.61 8.50 -20.89
N GLY A 301 6.13 9.44 -21.71
CA GLY A 301 6.91 10.02 -22.79
C GLY A 301 7.41 8.96 -23.77
N GLY A 302 8.73 8.95 -24.01
CA GLY A 302 9.38 7.94 -24.86
C GLY A 302 9.57 6.57 -24.21
N ASN A 303 9.50 6.47 -22.87
CA ASN A 303 9.74 5.22 -22.14
C ASN A 303 8.49 4.33 -22.20
N ARG A 304 8.69 3.04 -22.48
CA ARG A 304 7.60 2.05 -22.56
C ARG A 304 7.93 0.81 -21.78
N ALA A 305 6.90 0.19 -21.22
CA ALA A 305 6.99 -1.14 -20.66
C ALA A 305 5.84 -2.02 -21.16
N LEU A 306 6.14 -3.30 -21.34
CA LEU A 306 5.15 -4.37 -21.53
C LEU A 306 5.30 -5.34 -20.36
N VAL A 307 4.18 -5.65 -19.72
CA VAL A 307 4.10 -6.61 -18.62
C VAL A 307 3.14 -7.71 -19.03
N ALA A 308 3.56 -8.96 -18.89
CA ALA A 308 2.72 -10.13 -19.08
C ALA A 308 2.95 -11.11 -17.93
N VAL A 309 1.87 -11.57 -17.31
CA VAL A 309 1.91 -12.45 -16.14
C VAL A 309 0.97 -13.62 -16.34
N ASN A 310 1.51 -14.85 -16.27
CA ASN A 310 0.70 -16.07 -16.20
C ASN A 310 0.27 -16.29 -14.75
N LEU A 311 -1.02 -16.12 -14.48
CA LEU A 311 -1.65 -16.30 -13.17
C LEU A 311 -2.25 -17.71 -13.04
N SER A 312 -1.49 -18.73 -13.45
CA SER A 312 -1.90 -20.13 -13.39
C SER A 312 -0.73 -21.07 -13.13
N ASN A 313 -1.06 -22.26 -12.61
CA ASN A 313 -0.11 -23.35 -12.40
C ASN A 313 0.16 -24.19 -13.67
N GLN A 314 -0.28 -23.73 -14.84
CA GLN A 314 -0.12 -24.42 -16.12
C GLN A 314 0.67 -23.57 -17.10
N VAL A 315 1.33 -24.21 -18.05
CA VAL A 315 1.94 -23.51 -19.19
C VAL A 315 0.83 -22.87 -20.01
N GLN A 316 0.96 -21.57 -20.31
CA GLN A 316 0.03 -20.85 -21.17
C GLN A 316 0.73 -20.45 -22.47
N THR A 317 0.02 -20.55 -23.59
CA THR A 317 0.44 -19.94 -24.85
C THR A 317 -0.53 -18.82 -25.15
N ALA A 318 -0.08 -17.58 -25.08
CA ALA A 318 -0.93 -16.41 -25.29
C ALA A 318 -0.43 -15.59 -26.47
N THR A 319 -1.32 -15.28 -27.40
CA THR A 319 -1.11 -14.29 -28.45
C THR A 319 -1.90 -13.04 -28.10
N LEU A 320 -1.26 -11.87 -28.16
CA LEU A 320 -1.98 -10.60 -28.00
C LEU A 320 -2.96 -10.41 -29.16
N ARG A 321 -4.17 -9.96 -28.83
CA ARG A 321 -5.13 -9.44 -29.80
C ARG A 321 -4.82 -7.98 -30.14
N ASP A 322 -4.32 -7.24 -29.15
CA ASP A 322 -3.98 -5.83 -29.30
C ASP A 322 -2.55 -5.67 -29.81
N SER A 323 -2.36 -4.70 -30.71
CA SER A 323 -1.03 -4.36 -31.21
C SER A 323 -0.19 -3.71 -30.11
N PHE A 324 1.07 -4.13 -29.99
CA PHE A 324 2.08 -3.47 -29.18
C PHE A 324 3.25 -3.05 -30.09
N PRO A 325 3.86 -1.85 -29.90
CA PRO A 325 4.93 -1.38 -30.77
C PRO A 325 6.08 -2.40 -30.87
N PRO A 326 6.46 -2.83 -32.09
CA PRO A 326 7.63 -3.69 -32.26
C PRO A 326 8.91 -2.91 -31.99
N GLY A 327 9.98 -3.61 -31.62
CA GLY A 327 11.28 -2.99 -31.41
C GLY A 327 12.19 -3.80 -30.49
N THR A 328 13.34 -3.23 -30.16
CA THR A 328 14.26 -3.81 -29.17
C THR A 328 13.89 -3.30 -27.77
N TYR A 329 13.68 -4.26 -26.87
CA TYR A 329 13.37 -4.04 -25.46
C TYR A 329 14.40 -4.76 -24.59
N LYS A 330 14.54 -4.33 -23.34
CA LYS A 330 15.25 -5.07 -22.30
C LYS A 330 14.24 -5.94 -21.54
N ASP A 331 14.48 -7.24 -21.52
CA ASP A 331 13.89 -8.15 -20.53
C ASP A 331 14.48 -7.80 -19.15
N TRP A 332 13.66 -7.15 -18.31
CA TRP A 332 14.12 -6.54 -17.06
C TRP A 332 14.70 -7.56 -16.09
N PHE A 333 14.08 -8.74 -15.99
CA PHE A 333 14.50 -9.78 -15.06
C PHE A 333 15.48 -10.77 -15.69
N GLY A 334 15.38 -11.01 -17.00
CA GLY A 334 16.36 -11.80 -17.74
C GLY A 334 17.68 -11.09 -18.07
N ASP A 335 17.74 -9.76 -17.88
CA ASP A 335 18.89 -8.89 -18.19
C ASP A 335 19.44 -9.02 -19.62
N ARG A 336 18.54 -9.16 -20.59
CA ARG A 336 18.90 -9.35 -22.00
C ARG A 336 18.08 -8.48 -22.92
N LYS A 337 18.64 -8.14 -24.08
CA LYS A 337 17.87 -7.50 -25.16
C LYS A 337 17.00 -8.55 -25.86
N VAL A 338 15.76 -8.17 -26.14
CA VAL A 338 14.79 -9.00 -26.85
C VAL A 338 14.12 -8.13 -27.91
N THR A 339 13.96 -8.67 -29.11
CA THR A 339 13.17 -8.01 -30.16
C THR A 339 11.73 -8.46 -30.03
N LEU A 340 10.83 -7.52 -29.71
CA LEU A 340 9.40 -7.75 -29.71
C LEU A 340 8.83 -7.50 -31.11
N SER A 341 8.00 -8.43 -31.61
CA SER A 341 7.20 -8.25 -32.81
C SER A 341 5.73 -8.00 -32.44
N ALA A 342 4.94 -7.48 -33.38
CA ALA A 342 3.55 -7.06 -33.14
C ALA A 342 2.61 -8.22 -32.75
N ALA A 343 3.00 -9.48 -32.98
CA ALA A 343 2.14 -10.65 -32.80
C ALA A 343 2.83 -11.81 -32.06
N LEU A 344 3.83 -11.55 -31.20
CA LEU A 344 4.59 -12.62 -30.56
C LEU A 344 3.69 -13.52 -29.69
N PRO A 345 3.54 -14.82 -30.04
CA PRO A 345 2.95 -15.76 -29.10
C PRO A 345 3.94 -15.97 -27.95
N TRP A 346 3.49 -15.78 -26.72
CA TRP A 346 4.27 -16.08 -25.54
C TRP A 346 3.90 -17.44 -25.00
N LYS A 347 4.86 -18.36 -25.01
CA LYS A 347 4.82 -19.51 -24.13
C LYS A 347 5.35 -19.09 -22.76
N LEU A 348 4.44 -19.05 -21.78
CA LEU A 348 4.72 -18.70 -20.39
C LEU A 348 4.63 -19.97 -19.53
N ALA A 349 5.68 -20.30 -18.78
CA ALA A 349 5.68 -21.34 -17.77
C ALA A 349 4.68 -21.02 -16.64
N PRO A 350 4.27 -22.01 -15.81
CA PRO A 350 3.45 -21.76 -14.63
C PRO A 350 3.98 -20.59 -13.80
N TRP A 351 3.12 -19.62 -13.48
CA TRP A 351 3.48 -18.44 -12.68
C TRP A 351 4.58 -17.54 -13.26
N GLU A 352 4.97 -17.74 -14.53
CA GLU A 352 5.97 -16.90 -15.19
C GLU A 352 5.44 -15.47 -15.41
N TYR A 353 6.32 -14.50 -15.19
CA TYR A 353 6.10 -13.10 -15.54
C TYR A 353 7.22 -12.61 -16.45
N ARG A 354 6.88 -11.67 -17.33
CA ARG A 354 7.83 -10.99 -18.21
C ARG A 354 7.58 -9.51 -18.16
N VAL A 355 8.66 -8.75 -17.94
CA VAL A 355 8.64 -7.29 -17.95
C VAL A 355 9.68 -6.81 -18.94
N TYR A 356 9.20 -6.22 -20.02
CA TYR A 356 10.04 -5.64 -21.05
C TYR A 356 10.01 -4.12 -20.93
N THR A 357 11.17 -3.48 -21.04
CA THR A 357 11.34 -2.02 -20.91
C THR A 357 12.11 -1.47 -22.11
N GLN A 358 11.76 -0.26 -22.55
CA GLN A 358 12.41 0.44 -23.67
C GLN A 358 12.60 1.91 -23.32
#